data_AF-A0A4U0GXB5-F1
#
_entry.id   AF-A0A4U0GXB5-F1
#
_cell.length_a   1.000
_cell.length_b   1.000
_cell.length_c   1.000
_cell.angle_alpha   90.00
_cell.angle_beta   90.00
_cell.angle_gamma   90.00
#
_symmetry.space_group_name_H-M   'P 1'
#
loop_
_entity.id
_entity.type
_entity.pdbx_description
1 polymer ?
#
loop_
_entity_poly.entity_id
_entity_poly.type
_entity_poly.pdbx_seq_one_letter_code
_entity_poly.pdbx_strand_id
1 'polypeptide(L)'
;MELRKVKITKSIFNQLLAPGLASLLRDDQYEVLGWVFDRIRYILIYDQETKALYRLPLIKDMKIEQQRPQIVNFNIKGYASSVQLSGYNESNRWITRVHEIQTEARVKGQIFI
;
A
#
# COMPACT_ATOMS: atom_id res chain seq x y z
N MET A 1 -15.74 6.62 -22.64
CA MET A 1 -16.27 6.10 -21.36
C MET A 1 -15.83 7.06 -20.27
N GLU A 2 -16.72 7.93 -19.79
CA GLU A 2 -16.40 8.84 -18.69
C GLU A 2 -16.27 8.03 -17.40
N LEU A 3 -15.13 8.17 -16.70
CA LEU A 3 -14.98 7.71 -15.33
C LEU A 3 -16.00 8.44 -14.46
N ARG A 4 -17.10 7.77 -14.09
CA ARG A 4 -18.02 8.27 -13.06
C ARG A 4 -17.19 8.60 -11.83
N LYS A 5 -17.14 9.88 -11.44
CA LYS A 5 -16.55 10.32 -10.17
C LYS A 5 -17.27 9.61 -9.02
N VAL A 6 -16.70 8.53 -8.52
CA VAL A 6 -17.16 7.88 -7.29
C VAL A 6 -16.79 8.81 -6.14
N LYS A 7 -17.79 9.46 -5.55
CA LYS A 7 -17.60 10.33 -4.40
C LYS A 7 -17.48 9.45 -3.16
N ILE A 8 -16.26 9.19 -2.70
CA ILE A 8 -16.02 8.55 -1.41
C ILE A 8 -16.27 9.61 -0.34
N THR A 9 -17.01 9.30 0.73
CA THR A 9 -17.16 10.24 1.86
C THR A 9 -16.07 10.00 2.88
N LYS A 10 -15.74 11.04 3.67
CA LYS A 10 -14.77 10.90 4.79
C LYS A 10 -15.14 9.78 5.77
N SER A 11 -16.43 9.55 6.00
CA SER A 11 -16.91 8.44 6.83
C SER A 11 -16.54 7.08 6.25
N ILE A 12 -16.77 6.88 4.94
CA ILE A 12 -16.39 5.65 4.24
C ILE A 12 -14.88 5.47 4.24
N PHE A 13 -14.12 6.54 3.95
CA PHE A 13 -12.66 6.50 3.95
C PHE A 13 -12.08 6.07 5.31
N ASN A 14 -12.69 6.52 6.41
CA ASN A 14 -12.25 6.16 7.76
C ASN A 14 -12.53 4.71 8.13
N GLN A 15 -13.51 4.08 7.49
CA GLN A 15 -13.86 2.67 7.67
C GLN A 15 -12.99 1.74 6.83
N LEU A 16 -12.19 2.27 5.89
CA LEU A 16 -11.31 1.45 5.06
C LEU A 16 -10.24 0.77 5.92
N LEU A 17 -10.11 -0.53 5.71
CA LEU A 17 -9.12 -1.36 6.36
C LEU A 17 -7.72 -1.05 5.81
N ALA A 18 -6.71 -1.31 6.62
CA ALA A 18 -5.35 -1.44 6.12
C ALA A 18 -5.19 -2.87 5.57
N PRO A 19 -4.60 -3.05 4.38
CA PRO A 19 -4.32 -4.39 3.91
C PRO A 19 -3.28 -5.03 4.85
N GLY A 20 -3.34 -6.34 5.02
CA GLY A 20 -2.26 -7.06 5.70
C GLY A 20 -0.97 -6.83 4.92
N LEU A 21 0.11 -6.38 5.56
CA LEU A 21 1.32 -5.97 4.82
C LEU A 21 1.91 -7.10 3.97
N ALA A 22 1.82 -8.34 4.43
CA ALA A 22 2.22 -9.52 3.65
C ALA A 22 1.32 -9.81 2.44
N SER A 23 0.06 -9.35 2.43
CA SER A 23 -0.87 -9.58 1.32
C SER A 23 -0.49 -8.80 0.06
N LEU A 24 0.32 -7.74 0.19
CA LEU A 24 0.80 -6.93 -0.94
C LEU A 24 1.61 -7.71 -1.98
N LEU A 25 2.13 -8.90 -1.63
CA LEU A 25 2.86 -9.80 -2.53
C LEU A 25 1.99 -10.60 -3.50
N ARG A 26 0.65 -10.56 -3.34
CA ARG A 26 -0.25 -11.18 -4.30
C ARG A 26 -0.32 -10.29 -5.54
N ASP A 27 0.62 -10.51 -6.45
CA ASP A 27 0.70 -9.81 -7.72
C ASP A 27 -0.63 -10.00 -8.50
N ASP A 28 -1.06 -8.94 -9.19
CA ASP A 28 -2.29 -8.80 -10.01
C ASP A 28 -3.62 -8.54 -9.29
N GLN A 29 -3.71 -8.60 -7.96
CA GLN A 29 -5.00 -8.42 -7.27
C GLN A 29 -5.36 -6.96 -6.98
N TYR A 30 -4.37 -6.07 -7.00
CA TYR A 30 -4.53 -4.71 -6.52
C TYR A 30 -4.47 -3.67 -7.64
N GLU A 31 -5.56 -2.93 -7.80
CA GLU A 31 -5.60 -1.71 -8.60
C GLU A 31 -5.28 -0.50 -7.72
N VAL A 32 -4.19 0.21 -8.02
CA VAL A 32 -3.87 1.46 -7.32
C VAL A 32 -4.78 2.55 -7.86
N LEU A 33 -5.53 3.26 -7.03
CA LEU A 33 -6.42 4.32 -7.51
C LEU A 33 -5.75 5.71 -7.51
N GLY A 34 -4.75 5.90 -6.64
CA GLY A 34 -4.08 7.19 -6.43
C GLY A 34 -3.78 7.42 -4.95
N TRP A 35 -3.49 8.67 -4.57
CA TRP A 35 -3.27 9.04 -3.17
C TRP A 35 -4.34 9.98 -2.62
N VAL A 36 -4.63 9.82 -1.34
CA VAL A 36 -5.58 10.65 -0.58
C VAL A 36 -4.81 11.33 0.55
N PHE A 37 -5.18 12.57 0.86
CA PHE A 37 -4.64 13.30 2.01
C PHE A 37 -5.71 13.44 3.10
N ASP A 38 -5.51 12.77 4.24
CA ASP A 38 -6.32 12.95 5.45
C ASP A 38 -5.39 12.99 6.67
N ARG A 39 -4.95 14.19 7.02
CA ARG A 39 -3.86 14.51 7.98
C ARG A 39 -2.48 13.99 7.56
N ILE A 40 -2.42 12.82 6.93
CA ILE A 40 -1.24 12.24 6.30
C ILE A 40 -1.61 11.67 4.91
N ARG A 41 -0.61 11.32 4.12
CA ARG A 41 -0.82 10.71 2.80
C ARG A 41 -1.06 9.21 2.92
N TYR A 42 -2.14 8.75 2.29
CA TYR A 42 -2.48 7.35 2.09
C TYR A 42 -2.55 7.05 0.59
N ILE A 43 -2.29 5.80 0.23
CA ILE A 43 -2.56 5.25 -1.10
C ILE A 43 -3.87 4.49 -1.02
N LEU A 44 -4.77 4.77 -1.96
CA LEU A 44 -6.01 4.05 -2.08
C LEU A 44 -5.81 2.88 -3.05
N ILE A 45 -6.13 1.68 -2.61
CA ILE A 45 -5.93 0.46 -3.38
C ILE A 45 -7.25 -0.30 -3.39
N TYR A 46 -7.63 -0.81 -4.55
CA TYR A 46 -8.80 -1.66 -4.72
C TYR A 46 -8.36 -3.10 -4.98
N ASP A 47 -8.85 -4.01 -4.15
CA ASP A 47 -8.65 -5.44 -4.31
C ASP A 47 -9.74 -6.00 -5.22
N GLN A 48 -9.31 -6.50 -6.38
CA GLN A 48 -10.20 -7.00 -7.40
C GLN A 48 -10.84 -8.34 -7.05
N GLU A 49 -10.21 -9.15 -6.18
CA GLU A 49 -10.73 -10.45 -5.73
C GLU A 49 -11.82 -10.24 -4.68
N THR A 50 -11.47 -9.54 -3.60
CA THR A 50 -12.40 -9.31 -2.47
C THR A 50 -13.39 -8.18 -2.73
N LYS A 51 -13.24 -7.46 -3.84
CA LYS A 51 -14.01 -6.24 -4.19
C LYS A 51 -13.96 -5.20 -3.06
N ALA A 52 -12.84 -5.17 -2.34
CA ALA A 52 -12.67 -4.35 -1.15
C ALA A 52 -11.72 -3.19 -1.42
N LEU A 53 -11.96 -2.08 -0.71
CA LEU A 53 -11.15 -0.88 -0.80
C LEU A 53 -10.28 -0.78 0.45
N TYR A 54 -8.99 -0.56 0.24
CA TYR A 54 -7.99 -0.48 1.29
C TYR A 54 -7.26 0.85 1.25
N ARG A 55 -6.83 1.32 2.42
CA ARG A 55 -5.90 2.46 2.54
C ARG A 55 -4.55 1.97 3.02
N LEU A 56 -3.52 2.18 2.21
CA LEU A 56 -2.14 1.86 2.54
C LEU A 56 -1.42 3.14 2.98
N PRO A 57 -0.87 3.22 4.20
CA PRO A 57 -0.02 4.34 4.56
C PRO A 57 1.28 4.30 3.75
N LEU A 58 1.91 5.44 3.51
CA LEU A 58 3.23 5.46 2.88
C LEU A 58 4.25 4.67 3.72
N ILE A 59 4.96 3.77 3.05
CA ILE A 59 6.05 2.99 3.63
C ILE A 59 7.37 3.62 3.19
N LYS A 60 8.32 3.76 4.12
CA LYS A 60 9.62 4.40 3.89
C LYS A 60 10.75 3.58 4.47
N ASP A 61 11.97 3.89 4.04
CA ASP A 61 13.22 3.38 4.62
C ASP A 61 13.29 1.85 4.69
N MET A 62 12.72 1.18 3.69
CA MET A 62 12.67 -0.28 3.62
C MET A 62 14.06 -0.88 3.48
N LYS A 63 14.42 -1.82 4.37
CA LYS A 63 15.70 -2.53 4.36
C LYS A 63 15.52 -3.98 4.77
N ILE A 64 16.12 -4.89 4.02
CA ILE A 64 16.22 -6.30 4.39
C ILE A 64 17.27 -6.43 5.50
N GLU A 65 16.95 -7.17 6.56
CA GLU A 65 17.90 -7.42 7.64
C GLU A 65 19.01 -8.38 7.20
N GLN A 66 20.27 -8.01 7.43
CA GLN A 66 21.42 -8.77 6.90
C GLN A 66 21.54 -10.18 7.48
N GLN A 67 21.28 -10.35 8.78
CA GLN A 67 21.37 -11.65 9.45
C GLN A 67 20.08 -12.48 9.34
N ARG A 68 18.96 -11.83 8.98
CA ARG A 68 17.63 -12.44 8.89
C ARG A 68 16.98 -11.97 7.59
N PRO A 69 17.38 -12.51 6.42
CA PRO A 69 16.94 -12.01 5.11
C PRO A 69 15.44 -12.14 4.85
N GLN A 70 14.72 -12.87 5.71
CA GLN A 70 13.27 -12.98 5.72
C GLN A 70 12.57 -11.80 6.42
N ILE A 71 13.31 -10.88 7.04
CA ILE A 71 12.76 -9.72 7.73
C ILE A 71 13.05 -8.45 6.93
N VAL A 72 12.00 -7.68 6.66
CA VAL A 72 12.10 -6.32 6.11
C VAL A 72 11.71 -5.32 7.19
N ASN A 73 12.63 -4.42 7.53
CA ASN A 73 12.41 -3.30 8.42
C ASN A 73 12.01 -2.06 7.61
N PHE A 74 11.05 -1.28 8.09
CA PHE A 74 10.56 -0.09 7.40
C PHE A 74 9.90 0.89 8.38
N ASN A 75 9.60 2.10 7.90
CA ASN A 75 8.90 3.12 8.64
C ASN A 75 7.50 3.35 8.07
N ILE A 76 6.49 3.38 8.95
CA ILE A 76 5.11 3.67 8.60
C ILE A 76 4.52 4.68 9.59
N LYS A 77 3.97 5.79 9.09
CA LYS A 77 3.45 6.90 9.93
C LYS A 77 4.46 7.43 10.98
N GLY A 78 5.77 7.31 10.72
CA GLY A 78 6.82 7.72 11.66
C GLY A 78 7.24 6.67 12.69
N TYR A 79 6.63 5.47 12.66
CA TYR A 79 6.99 4.37 13.53
C TYR A 79 7.80 3.31 12.78
N ALA A 80 8.84 2.79 13.43
CA ALA A 80 9.57 1.62 12.95
C ALA A 80 8.66 0.39 13.02
N SER A 81 8.73 -0.45 11.99
CA SER A 81 7.92 -1.65 11.84
C SER A 81 8.69 -2.69 11.03
N SER A 82 8.22 -3.94 11.09
CA SER A 82 8.84 -5.04 10.36
C SER A 82 7.79 -6.01 9.81
N VAL A 83 8.10 -6.65 8.70
CA VAL A 83 7.32 -7.76 8.15
C VAL A 83 8.25 -8.96 7.98
N GLN A 84 7.76 -10.13 8.38
CA GLN A 84 8.45 -11.40 8.17
C GLN A 84 7.84 -12.10 6.94
N LEU A 85 8.71 -12.56 6.06
CA LEU A 85 8.42 -13.21 4.79
C LEU A 85 9.11 -14.58 4.77
N SER A 86 9.09 -15.30 3.65
CA SER A 86 9.67 -16.65 3.56
C SER A 86 11.18 -16.64 3.30
N GLY A 87 11.75 -15.53 2.82
CA GLY A 87 13.19 -15.41 2.55
C GLY A 87 13.58 -14.19 1.73
N TYR A 88 14.87 -14.09 1.41
CA TYR A 88 15.47 -12.93 0.73
C TYR A 88 14.73 -12.51 -0.54
N ASN A 89 14.44 -13.47 -1.42
CA ASN A 89 13.81 -13.19 -2.71
C ASN A 89 12.39 -12.64 -2.53
N GLU A 90 11.65 -13.13 -1.53
CA GLU A 90 10.32 -12.62 -1.22
C GLU A 90 10.38 -11.24 -0.57
N SER A 91 11.33 -11.02 0.35
CA SER A 91 11.65 -9.71 0.91
C SER A 91 11.95 -8.68 -0.17
N ASN A 92 12.78 -9.04 -1.14
CA ASN A 92 13.13 -8.15 -2.25
C ASN A 92 11.92 -7.86 -3.15
N ARG A 93 11.12 -8.90 -3.50
CA ARG A 93 9.88 -8.71 -4.26
C ARG A 93 8.89 -7.80 -3.53
N TRP A 94 8.73 -7.98 -2.22
CA TRP A 94 7.85 -7.14 -1.41
C TRP A 94 8.27 -5.66 -1.46
N ILE A 95 9.57 -5.38 -1.30
CA ILE A 95 10.12 -4.02 -1.38
C ILE A 95 9.85 -3.41 -2.77
N THR A 96 10.16 -4.15 -3.84
CA THR A 96 9.89 -3.73 -5.21
C THR A 96 8.41 -3.41 -5.41
N ARG A 97 7.52 -4.28 -4.94
CA ARG A 97 6.07 -4.12 -5.10
C ARG A 97 5.53 -2.90 -4.36
N VAL A 98 6.01 -2.65 -3.15
CA VAL A 98 5.67 -1.43 -2.41
C VAL A 98 6.14 -0.18 -3.16
N HIS A 99 7.34 -0.21 -3.75
CA HIS A 99 7.85 0.89 -4.57
C HIS A 99 7.01 1.11 -5.83
N GLU A 100 6.57 0.06 -6.52
CA GLU A 100 5.68 0.14 -7.68
C GLU A 100 4.35 0.78 -7.30
N ILE A 101 3.69 0.29 -6.24
CA ILE A 101 2.41 0.83 -5.76
C ILE A 101 2.54 2.31 -5.43
N GLN A 102 3.63 2.70 -4.73
CA GLN A 102 3.89 4.10 -4.39
C GLN A 102 4.16 4.96 -5.63
N THR A 103 4.82 4.41 -6.64
CA THR A 103 5.10 5.10 -7.91
C THR A 103 3.84 5.26 -8.74
N GLU A 104 3.04 4.21 -8.89
CA GLU A 104 1.77 4.23 -9.62
C GLU A 104 0.79 5.22 -8.97
N ALA A 105 0.68 5.22 -7.63
CA ALA A 105 -0.14 6.18 -6.92
C ALA A 105 0.29 7.63 -7.21
N ARG A 106 1.60 7.88 -7.28
CA ARG A 106 2.14 9.20 -7.62
C ARG A 106 1.79 9.62 -9.04
N VAL A 107 1.85 8.69 -10.00
CA VAL A 107 1.49 8.92 -11.40
C VAL A 107 -0.01 9.21 -11.55
N LYS A 108 -0.87 8.44 -10.88
CA LYS A 108 -2.34 8.64 -10.89
C LYS A 108 -2.77 9.93 -10.19
N GLY A 109 -1.95 10.42 -9.25
CA GLY A 109 -2.17 11.71 -8.60
C GLY A 109 -3.16 11.65 -7.43
N GLN A 110 -3.62 12.84 -7.03
CA GLN A 110 -4.47 13.00 -5.86
C GLN A 110 -5.93 12.67 -6.16
N ILE A 111 -6.54 11.88 -5.28
CA ILE A 111 -7.99 11.69 -5.22
C ILE A 111 -8.55 12.64 -4.15
N PHE A 112 -9.65 13.31 -4.49
CA PHE A 112 -10.40 14.16 -3.56
C PHE A 112 -11.58 13.38 -2.98
N ILE A 113 -11.63 13.30 -1.65
CA ILE A 113 -12.65 12.62 -0.83
C ILE A 113 -13.37 13.66 0.02
#